data_AF-A0A0W0FTD8-F1
#
_entry.id   AF-A0A0W0FTD8-F1
#
_cell.length_a   1.000
_cell.length_b   1.000
_cell.length_c   1.000
_cell.angle_alpha   90.00
_cell.angle_beta   90.00
_cell.angle_gamma   90.00
#
_symmetry.space_group_name_H-M   'P 1'
#
loop_
_entity.id
_entity.type
_entity.pdbx_description
1 polymer ?
#
loop_
_entity_poly.entity_id
_entity_poly.type
_entity_poly.pdbx_seq_one_letter_code
_entity_poly.pdbx_strand_id
1 'polypeptide(L)'
;MQSKFSTLTSAIVAALCVANVVGASALPDVEVVSRKELLDWIATTDANLTFVGEPLEKRAALNTMVVYCSQRTQNVCGGFCTVYNGNAACLDAPNTVCLRATTNVGFCDRGGCGGSCNQYSTCGTRLDGGFCYTPGTRSINVPFT
;
A
#
# COMPACT_ATOMS: atom_id res chain seq x y z
N MET A 1 84.02 31.27 19.75
CA MET A 1 83.46 30.84 18.45
C MET A 1 81.98 30.57 18.64
N GLN A 2 81.13 31.29 17.89
CA GLN A 2 79.68 31.11 17.86
C GLN A 2 79.29 30.00 16.87
N SER A 3 78.27 29.21 17.20
CA SER A 3 77.35 28.47 16.27
C SER A 3 76.29 27.78 17.15
N LYS A 4 75.16 28.44 17.44
CA LYS A 4 73.87 28.45 16.71
C LYS A 4 73.04 27.16 16.81
N PHE A 5 71.89 27.33 17.47
CA PHE A 5 70.67 26.52 17.51
C PHE A 5 70.23 26.00 16.13
N SER A 6 69.71 24.77 16.08
CA SER A 6 68.45 24.46 15.38
C SER A 6 68.06 22.99 15.61
N THR A 7 66.92 22.75 16.25
CA THR A 7 66.14 21.52 15.98
C THR A 7 64.67 21.83 16.25
N LEU A 8 63.96 22.06 15.16
CA LEU A 8 62.50 22.08 15.06
C LEU A 8 62.00 20.64 15.13
N THR A 9 61.05 20.36 16.02
CA THR A 9 60.18 19.17 15.88
C THR A 9 58.73 19.60 15.99
N SER A 10 58.10 19.59 14.82
CA SER A 10 56.69 19.86 14.55
C SER A 10 55.80 18.82 15.24
N ALA A 11 54.84 19.25 16.04
CA ALA A 11 53.80 18.38 16.59
C ALA A 11 52.70 18.21 15.53
N ILE A 12 52.54 16.98 15.03
CA ILE A 12 51.47 16.60 14.10
C ILE A 12 50.18 16.45 14.90
N VAL A 13 49.20 17.33 14.65
CA VAL A 13 47.85 17.21 15.20
C VAL A 13 47.07 16.22 14.33
N ALA A 14 46.76 15.05 14.87
CA ALA A 14 45.87 14.07 14.23
C ALA A 14 44.42 14.58 14.28
N ALA A 15 43.83 14.84 13.11
CA ALA A 15 42.43 15.21 12.98
C ALA A 15 41.53 13.98 13.21
N LEU A 16 40.59 14.06 14.15
CA LEU A 16 39.55 13.05 14.38
C LEU A 16 38.53 13.06 13.23
N CYS A 17 38.34 11.92 12.57
CA CYS A 17 37.23 11.68 11.66
C CYS A 17 35.94 11.49 12.50
N VAL A 18 35.01 12.45 12.45
CA VAL A 18 33.67 12.27 13.03
C VAL A 18 32.81 11.52 12.01
N ALA A 19 32.47 10.27 12.32
CA ALA A 19 31.55 9.46 11.53
C ALA A 19 30.10 9.94 11.78
N ASN A 20 29.46 10.52 10.76
CA ASN A 20 28.02 10.79 10.79
C ASN A 20 27.27 9.49 10.49
N VAL A 21 26.79 8.81 11.54
CA VAL A 21 25.83 7.71 11.41
C VAL A 21 24.43 8.31 11.41
N VAL A 22 23.79 8.40 10.23
CA VAL A 22 22.37 8.76 10.11
C VAL A 22 21.55 7.49 10.39
N GLY A 23 20.88 7.44 11.54
CA GLY A 23 19.92 6.38 11.85
C GLY A 23 18.61 6.60 11.10
N ALA A 24 18.21 5.65 10.25
CA ALA A 24 16.89 5.60 9.65
C ALA A 24 15.86 5.11 10.69
N SER A 25 14.80 5.88 10.92
CA SER A 25 13.67 5.51 11.77
C SER A 25 12.74 4.51 11.04
N ALA A 26 12.50 3.34 11.64
CA ALA A 26 11.56 2.33 11.14
C ALA A 26 10.10 2.68 11.51
N LEU A 27 9.17 2.47 10.57
CA LEU A 27 7.71 2.60 10.77
C LEU A 27 7.11 1.31 11.37
N PRO A 28 5.97 1.38 12.09
CA PRO A 28 5.35 0.19 12.70
C PRO A 28 4.66 -0.70 11.65
N ASP A 29 4.90 -2.01 11.76
CA ASP A 29 4.38 -3.06 10.88
C ASP A 29 2.91 -3.36 11.21
N VAL A 30 2.01 -3.22 10.23
CA VAL A 30 0.60 -3.64 10.35
C VAL A 30 0.57 -5.13 10.01
N GLU A 31 0.24 -5.99 10.97
CA GLU A 31 0.28 -7.45 10.76
C GLU A 31 -0.87 -7.89 9.84
N VAL A 32 -0.56 -7.97 8.54
CA VAL A 32 -1.42 -8.49 7.49
C VAL A 32 -1.52 -10.02 7.66
N VAL A 33 -2.74 -10.56 7.74
CA VAL A 33 -2.99 -12.03 7.77
C VAL A 33 -2.11 -12.70 6.74
N SER A 34 -1.35 -13.70 7.18
CA SER A 34 -0.37 -14.32 6.31
C SER A 34 -1.08 -15.04 5.15
N ARG A 35 -0.40 -15.08 4.00
CA ARG A 35 -0.89 -15.83 2.83
C ARG A 35 -1.25 -17.28 3.17
N LYS A 36 -0.56 -17.88 4.15
CA LYS A 36 -0.82 -19.25 4.60
C LYS A 36 -2.18 -19.37 5.28
N GLU A 37 -2.49 -18.46 6.20
CA GLU A 37 -3.75 -18.49 6.96
C GLU A 37 -4.98 -18.30 6.06
N LEU A 38 -4.86 -17.47 5.02
CA LEU A 38 -5.94 -17.29 4.04
C LEU A 38 -6.15 -18.54 3.17
N LEU A 39 -5.07 -19.19 2.75
CA LEU A 39 -5.16 -20.43 1.96
C LEU A 39 -5.73 -21.58 2.79
N ASP A 40 -5.36 -21.67 4.07
CA ASP A 40 -5.88 -22.67 5.00
C ASP A 40 -7.40 -22.52 5.19
N TRP A 41 -7.92 -21.28 5.25
CA TRP A 41 -9.36 -21.02 5.32
C TRP A 41 -10.09 -21.40 4.01
N ILE A 42 -9.54 -21.03 2.85
CA ILE A 42 -10.14 -21.38 1.54
C ILE A 42 -10.23 -22.90 1.36
N ALA A 43 -9.24 -23.65 1.86
CA ALA A 43 -9.21 -25.11 1.75
C ALA A 43 -10.23 -25.82 2.66
N THR A 44 -10.68 -25.16 3.72
CA THR A 44 -11.47 -25.80 4.79
C THR A 44 -12.89 -25.25 4.93
N THR A 45 -13.21 -24.16 4.24
CA THR A 45 -14.55 -23.58 4.27
C THR A 45 -15.56 -24.44 3.51
N ASP A 46 -16.79 -24.44 4.00
CA ASP A 46 -17.97 -25.08 3.42
C ASP A 46 -18.75 -24.14 2.46
N ALA A 47 -18.19 -22.96 2.16
CA ALA A 47 -18.77 -22.00 1.23
C ALA A 47 -18.64 -22.43 -0.24
N ASN A 48 -19.63 -22.09 -1.06
CA ASN A 48 -19.58 -22.34 -2.51
C ASN A 48 -18.79 -21.22 -3.23
N LEU A 49 -17.56 -21.53 -3.63
CA LEU A 49 -16.61 -20.54 -4.16
C LEU A 49 -16.62 -20.52 -5.70
N THR A 50 -16.83 -19.34 -6.28
CA THR A 50 -16.63 -19.13 -7.73
C THR A 50 -15.30 -18.42 -7.97
N PHE A 51 -14.38 -19.07 -8.69
CA PHE A 51 -13.06 -18.52 -9.01
C PHE A 51 -13.07 -17.86 -10.39
N VAL A 52 -12.84 -16.55 -10.44
CA VAL A 52 -12.86 -15.78 -11.70
C VAL A 52 -11.46 -15.66 -12.29
N GLY A 53 -11.17 -16.43 -13.37
CA GLY A 53 -9.91 -16.52 -14.15
C GLY A 53 -9.15 -17.86 -13.95
N GLU A 54 -7.82 -17.92 -14.13
CA GLU A 54 -7.01 -19.17 -13.99
C GLU A 54 -7.21 -19.89 -12.64
N PRO A 55 -7.10 -21.24 -12.53
CA PRO A 55 -7.38 -22.01 -11.30
C PRO A 55 -6.51 -21.62 -10.08
N LEU A 56 -7.00 -21.86 -8.85
CA LEU A 56 -6.29 -21.57 -7.59
C LEU A 56 -4.87 -22.14 -7.51
N GLU A 57 -4.67 -23.34 -8.07
CA GLU A 57 -3.38 -24.03 -8.18
C GLU A 57 -2.35 -23.22 -8.98
N LYS A 58 -2.81 -22.25 -9.78
CA LYS A 58 -2.00 -21.27 -10.53
C LYS A 58 -2.08 -19.82 -10.01
N ARG A 59 -2.84 -19.52 -8.94
CA ARG A 59 -3.16 -18.12 -8.52
C ARG A 59 -2.33 -17.51 -7.40
N ALA A 60 -1.52 -18.28 -6.69
CA ALA A 60 -1.19 -17.86 -5.34
C ALA A 60 -0.03 -16.83 -5.31
N ALA A 61 -0.34 -15.53 -5.31
CA ALA A 61 0.32 -14.42 -4.57
C ALA A 61 -0.07 -13.02 -5.07
N LEU A 62 -0.54 -12.87 -6.31
CA LEU A 62 -0.45 -11.59 -7.02
C LEU A 62 -1.80 -10.97 -7.43
N ASN A 63 -2.93 -11.41 -6.89
CA ASN A 63 -4.23 -10.80 -7.20
C ASN A 63 -4.60 -9.69 -6.22
N THR A 64 -5.08 -8.58 -6.76
CA THR A 64 -5.68 -7.48 -5.99
C THR A 64 -7.17 -7.74 -5.78
N MET A 65 -7.61 -7.65 -4.52
CA MET A 65 -9.02 -7.57 -4.18
C MET A 65 -9.42 -6.13 -3.93
N VAL A 66 -10.56 -5.71 -4.47
CA VAL A 66 -11.17 -4.39 -4.22
C VAL A 66 -12.63 -4.56 -3.85
N VAL A 67 -13.05 -3.97 -2.74
CA VAL A 67 -14.47 -3.83 -2.38
C VAL A 67 -14.80 -2.35 -2.46
N TYR A 68 -15.83 -1.97 -3.20
CA TYR A 68 -16.24 -0.57 -3.31
C TYR A 68 -17.76 -0.44 -3.23
N CYS A 69 -18.23 0.55 -2.48
CA CYS A 69 -19.63 0.70 -2.14
C CYS A 69 -20.15 2.12 -2.39
N SER A 70 -21.46 2.22 -2.59
CA SER A 70 -22.13 3.46 -3.00
C SER A 70 -22.63 4.35 -1.87
N GLN A 71 -22.52 3.92 -0.61
CA GLN A 71 -23.03 4.67 0.54
C GLN A 71 -22.11 4.56 1.75
N ARG A 72 -22.34 5.46 2.70
CA ARG A 72 -21.67 5.49 3.99
C ARG A 72 -22.66 5.96 5.06
N THR A 73 -22.68 5.29 6.20
CA THR A 73 -23.42 5.74 7.39
C THR A 73 -22.43 5.89 8.54
N GLN A 74 -22.21 7.13 8.99
CA GLN A 74 -21.15 7.45 9.96
C GLN A 74 -19.79 6.93 9.50
N ASN A 75 -19.18 5.96 10.19
CA ASN A 75 -17.89 5.38 9.82
C ASN A 75 -17.99 4.04 9.10
N VAL A 76 -19.21 3.60 8.77
CA VAL A 76 -19.46 2.32 8.11
C VAL A 76 -19.66 2.52 6.61
N CYS A 77 -18.86 1.83 5.81
CA CYS A 77 -19.01 1.76 4.36
C CYS A 77 -20.08 0.71 3.99
N GLY A 78 -20.99 1.03 3.07
CA GLY A 78 -22.07 0.11 2.73
C GLY A 78 -22.96 0.58 1.57
N GLY A 79 -24.21 0.11 1.55
CA GLY A 79 -25.13 0.27 0.41
C GLY A 79 -24.89 -0.80 -0.64
N PHE A 80 -24.86 -0.42 -1.92
CA PHE A 80 -24.53 -1.35 -2.99
C PHE A 80 -23.01 -1.48 -3.10
N CYS A 81 -22.49 -2.67 -2.83
CA CYS A 81 -21.07 -2.97 -2.89
C CYS A 81 -20.74 -3.92 -4.04
N THR A 82 -19.60 -3.70 -4.68
CA THR A 82 -19.04 -4.61 -5.69
C THR A 82 -17.67 -5.10 -5.22
N VAL A 83 -17.37 -6.37 -5.52
CA VAL A 83 -16.08 -6.99 -5.19
C VAL A 83 -15.38 -7.42 -6.46
N TYR A 84 -14.16 -6.91 -6.64
CA TYR A 84 -13.22 -7.34 -7.67
C TYR A 84 -12.15 -8.24 -7.05
N ASN A 85 -11.74 -9.29 -7.78
CA ASN A 85 -10.59 -10.12 -7.44
C ASN A 85 -9.87 -10.54 -8.72
N GLY A 86 -8.75 -9.91 -9.01
CA GLY A 86 -7.97 -10.15 -10.21
C GLY A 86 -6.69 -9.33 -10.25
N ASN A 87 -6.01 -9.30 -11.38
CA ASN A 87 -4.80 -8.50 -11.58
C ASN A 87 -5.17 -7.13 -12.19
N ALA A 88 -4.28 -6.52 -12.98
CA ALA A 88 -4.47 -5.19 -13.52
C ALA A 88 -5.76 -5.06 -14.33
N ALA A 89 -6.55 -4.05 -13.96
CA ALA A 89 -7.82 -3.75 -14.59
C ALA A 89 -8.18 -2.29 -14.33
N CYS A 90 -8.90 -1.69 -15.27
CA CYS A 90 -9.63 -0.48 -15.01
C CYS A 90 -11.09 -0.83 -14.71
N LEU A 91 -11.51 -0.65 -13.46
CA LEU A 91 -12.86 -0.94 -13.03
C LEU A 91 -13.74 0.30 -13.23
N ASP A 92 -14.88 0.14 -13.89
CA ASP A 92 -15.93 1.14 -13.85
C ASP A 92 -16.60 1.07 -12.47
N ALA A 93 -16.54 2.19 -11.73
CA ALA A 93 -16.95 2.25 -10.34
C ALA A 93 -17.75 3.53 -10.05
N PRO A 94 -18.79 3.85 -10.86
CA PRO A 94 -19.57 5.06 -10.70
C PRO A 94 -20.27 5.08 -9.34
N ASN A 95 -20.39 6.28 -8.77
CA ASN A 95 -21.05 6.52 -7.48
C ASN A 95 -20.37 5.81 -6.30
N THR A 96 -19.09 5.42 -6.43
CA THR A 96 -18.33 4.88 -5.30
C THR A 96 -18.12 5.97 -4.27
N VAL A 97 -18.53 5.69 -3.03
CA VAL A 97 -18.39 6.56 -1.87
C VAL A 97 -17.27 6.10 -0.96
N CYS A 98 -17.00 4.80 -0.94
CA CYS A 98 -15.93 4.23 -0.14
C CYS A 98 -15.43 2.93 -0.75
N LEU A 99 -14.15 2.63 -0.55
CA LEU A 99 -13.52 1.42 -1.07
C LEU A 99 -12.45 0.88 -0.14
N ARG A 100 -12.19 -0.42 -0.22
CA ARG A 100 -11.09 -1.11 0.42
C ARG A 100 -10.37 -1.92 -0.64
N ALA A 101 -9.05 -1.96 -0.59
CA ALA A 101 -8.26 -2.81 -1.46
C ALA A 101 -7.16 -3.55 -0.68
N THR A 102 -6.72 -4.70 -1.20
CA THR A 102 -5.56 -5.44 -0.67
C THR A 102 -4.23 -4.91 -1.20
N THR A 103 -4.26 -4.07 -2.23
CA THR A 103 -3.09 -3.42 -2.82
C THR A 103 -3.38 -1.94 -3.01
N ASN A 104 -2.35 -1.18 -3.39
CA ASN A 104 -2.47 0.26 -3.53
C ASN A 104 -3.13 0.68 -4.85
N VAL A 105 -4.44 0.49 -4.94
CA VAL A 105 -5.23 0.87 -6.12
C VAL A 105 -5.36 2.39 -6.25
N GLY A 106 -5.47 2.86 -7.49
CA GLY A 106 -5.84 4.25 -7.79
C GLY A 106 -7.35 4.41 -7.85
N PHE A 107 -7.91 5.45 -7.25
CA PHE A 107 -9.32 5.81 -7.40
C PHE A 107 -9.44 7.19 -8.04
N CYS A 108 -10.20 7.25 -9.13
CA CYS A 108 -10.22 8.39 -10.05
C CYS A 108 -11.61 9.02 -10.12
N ASP A 109 -11.65 10.33 -10.33
CA ASP A 109 -12.88 11.13 -10.43
C ASP A 109 -13.60 11.04 -11.79
N ARG A 110 -13.01 10.36 -12.78
CA ARG A 110 -13.60 10.10 -14.11
C ARG A 110 -13.64 8.59 -14.41
N GLY A 111 -14.45 8.21 -15.39
CA GLY A 111 -14.44 6.85 -15.93
C GLY A 111 -13.13 6.56 -16.70
N GLY A 112 -12.86 5.29 -16.96
CA GLY A 112 -11.69 4.87 -17.75
C GLY A 112 -10.33 5.12 -17.07
N CYS A 113 -10.29 5.21 -15.74
CA CYS A 113 -9.07 5.36 -14.94
C CYS A 113 -8.24 6.59 -15.31
N GLY A 114 -8.92 7.68 -15.67
CA GLY A 114 -8.32 8.99 -15.96
C GLY A 114 -8.84 10.11 -15.06
N GLY A 115 -8.41 11.33 -15.35
CA GLY A 115 -8.74 12.50 -14.52
C GLY A 115 -7.81 12.64 -13.32
N SER A 116 -8.35 13.08 -12.19
CA SER A 116 -7.63 13.18 -10.93
C SER A 116 -7.74 11.86 -10.18
N CYS A 117 -6.61 11.19 -9.98
CA CYS A 117 -6.55 9.92 -9.29
C CYS A 117 -5.75 10.05 -7.99
N ASN A 118 -6.27 9.46 -6.91
CA ASN A 118 -5.56 9.32 -5.65
C ASN A 118 -5.28 7.84 -5.39
N GLN A 119 -4.31 7.57 -4.52
CA GLN A 119 -3.94 6.21 -4.18
C GLN A 119 -4.64 5.78 -2.89
N TYR A 120 -4.99 4.51 -2.79
CA TYR A 120 -5.61 3.96 -1.59
C TYR A 120 -4.72 4.13 -0.34
N SER A 121 -3.40 4.08 -0.50
CA SER A 121 -2.43 4.36 0.56
C SER A 121 -2.54 5.79 1.10
N THR A 122 -2.88 6.76 0.25
CA THR A 122 -3.04 8.19 0.60
C THR A 122 -4.46 8.53 1.03
N CYS A 123 -5.23 7.55 1.46
CA CYS A 123 -6.59 7.76 1.92
C CYS A 123 -6.66 8.82 3.04
N GLY A 124 -7.38 9.92 2.81
CA GLY A 124 -7.53 10.99 3.80
C GLY A 124 -8.39 10.60 4.99
N THR A 125 -9.53 9.94 4.77
CA THR A 125 -10.43 9.51 5.85
C THR A 125 -10.65 8.00 5.80
N ARG A 126 -10.04 7.29 6.75
CA ARG A 126 -10.28 5.85 6.95
C ARG A 126 -11.59 5.63 7.70
N LEU A 127 -12.26 4.55 7.32
CA LEU A 127 -13.52 4.05 7.82
C LEU A 127 -13.31 2.68 8.48
N ASP A 128 -14.35 2.17 9.13
CA ASP A 128 -14.31 0.88 9.81
C ASP A 128 -13.98 -0.25 8.81
N GLY A 129 -13.29 -1.28 9.29
CA GLY A 129 -12.87 -2.40 8.45
C GLY A 129 -11.79 -2.05 7.42
N GLY A 130 -11.13 -0.90 7.58
CA GLY A 130 -10.02 -0.46 6.72
C GLY A 130 -10.46 0.24 5.44
N PHE A 131 -11.76 0.47 5.24
CA PHE A 131 -12.25 1.20 4.08
C PHE A 131 -11.71 2.63 4.04
N CYS A 132 -11.60 3.18 2.83
CA CYS A 132 -11.31 4.56 2.58
C CYS A 132 -12.59 5.28 2.18
N TYR A 133 -12.83 6.47 2.72
CA TYR A 133 -13.86 7.36 2.21
C TYR A 133 -13.35 8.07 0.95
N THR A 134 -13.97 7.76 -0.19
CA THR A 134 -13.55 8.18 -1.54
C THR A 134 -14.73 8.71 -2.34
N PRO A 135 -15.46 9.72 -1.85
CA PRO A 135 -16.64 10.24 -2.54
C PRO A 135 -16.28 10.78 -3.91
N GLY A 136 -17.16 10.53 -4.89
CA GLY A 136 -16.95 10.99 -6.27
C GLY A 136 -16.02 10.09 -7.09
N THR A 137 -15.62 8.94 -6.57
CA THR A 137 -14.89 7.94 -7.35
C THR A 137 -15.79 7.42 -8.48
N ARG A 138 -15.24 7.38 -9.69
CA ARG A 138 -15.92 6.90 -10.90
C ARG A 138 -15.21 5.73 -11.56
N SER A 139 -13.92 5.55 -11.32
CA SER A 139 -13.20 4.36 -11.73
C SER A 139 -12.07 4.01 -10.76
N ILE A 140 -11.66 2.75 -10.78
CA ILE A 140 -10.61 2.22 -9.92
C ILE A 140 -9.55 1.55 -10.79
N ASN A 141 -8.32 2.06 -10.74
CA ASN A 141 -7.16 1.51 -11.42
C ASN A 141 -6.49 0.47 -10.53
N VAL A 142 -6.65 -0.79 -10.88
CA VAL A 142 -5.97 -1.90 -10.22
C VAL A 142 -4.59 -2.08 -10.86
N PRO A 143 -3.49 -2.02 -10.08
CA PRO A 143 -2.15 -2.16 -10.61
C PRO A 143 -1.85 -3.61 -11.01
N PHE A 144 -0.82 -3.77 -11.84
CA PHE A 144 -0.17 -5.07 -12.00
C PHE A 144 0.53 -5.40 -10.70
N THR A 145 0.20 -6.56 -10.15
CA THR A 145 0.84 -7.12 -8.97
C THR A 145 1.44 -8.46 -9.28
#